data_AF-A0A1E1WM52-F1
#
_entry.id   AF-A0A1E1WM52-F1
#
_cell.length_a   1.000
_cell.length_b   1.000
_cell.length_c   1.000
_cell.angle_alpha   90.00
_cell.angle_beta   90.00
_cell.angle_gamma   90.00
#
_symmetry.space_group_name_H-M   'P 1'
#
loop_
_entity.id
_entity.type
_entity.pdbx_description
1 polymer ?
#
loop_
_entity_poly.entity_id
_entity_poly.type
_entity_poly.pdbx_seq_one_letter_code
_entity_poly.pdbx_strand_id
1 'polypeptide(L)'
;CMSSKIEFSTLGFRIRAPGDLSAVELDTILDDIHGIVLTQEKTMLYQLEESHQAFSKFGNYSIESCNLPDDILKEKSNELKHTIRTYFQRENNISTDVSLQERPLDAERAISDVRALISSYKDCTFTGRSIAKIFQGISSPNYPAIVWGRCKFWRSHIHEDFYGLMKVATQQIIQMKM
;
A
#
# COMPACT_ATOMS: atom_id res chain seq x y z
N CYS A 1 -56.94 10.14 7.16
CA CYS A 1 -55.56 10.34 7.67
C CYS A 1 -54.57 9.80 6.66
N MET A 2 -53.88 10.67 5.91
CA MET A 2 -52.73 10.26 5.09
C MET A 2 -51.53 10.09 6.02
N SER A 3 -50.95 8.90 6.06
CA SER A 3 -49.73 8.60 6.81
C SER A 3 -48.53 8.99 5.95
N SER A 4 -47.84 10.06 6.32
CA SER A 4 -46.61 10.49 5.65
C SER A 4 -45.46 9.57 6.04
N LYS A 5 -44.82 8.95 5.05
CA LYS A 5 -43.64 8.10 5.23
C LYS A 5 -42.39 8.97 5.28
N ILE A 6 -41.60 8.84 6.35
CA ILE A 6 -40.30 9.51 6.49
C ILE A 6 -39.22 8.49 6.14
N GLU A 7 -38.38 8.81 5.15
CA GLU A 7 -37.23 8.00 4.75
C GLU A 7 -35.95 8.81 4.94
N PHE A 8 -34.95 8.20 5.58
CA PHE A 8 -33.62 8.78 5.71
C PHE A 8 -32.70 8.13 4.66
N SER A 9 -32.06 8.95 3.82
CA SER A 9 -31.27 8.49 2.67
C SER A 9 -29.76 8.56 2.87
N THR A 10 -29.30 9.32 3.86
CA THR A 10 -27.88 9.72 3.95
C THR A 10 -27.24 9.18 5.21
N LEU A 11 -26.35 8.19 5.03
CA LEU A 11 -25.47 7.73 6.09
C LEU A 11 -24.37 8.77 6.33
N GLY A 12 -24.15 9.16 7.58
CA GLY A 12 -23.12 10.13 7.93
C GLY A 12 -22.69 10.02 9.39
N PHE A 13 -21.49 10.51 9.68
CA PHE A 13 -21.01 10.60 11.05
C PHE A 13 -21.55 11.89 11.70
N ARG A 14 -22.26 11.74 12.82
CA ARG A 14 -22.67 12.89 13.65
C ARG A 14 -21.54 13.24 14.60
N ILE A 15 -20.70 14.19 14.20
CA ILE A 15 -19.56 14.66 14.99
C ILE A 15 -19.90 16.04 15.58
N ARG A 16 -19.49 16.27 16.83
CA ARG A 16 -19.49 17.60 17.44
C ARG A 16 -18.04 18.10 17.45
N ALA A 17 -17.79 19.20 16.77
CA ALA A 17 -16.48 19.83 16.75
C ALA A 17 -16.60 21.28 17.26
N PRO A 18 -15.61 21.78 18.02
CA PRO A 18 -15.49 23.20 18.33
C PRO A 18 -15.35 24.00 17.03
N GLY A 19 -16.12 25.09 16.90
CA GLY A 19 -16.16 25.94 15.70
C GLY A 19 -15.24 27.16 15.79
N ASP A 20 -14.45 27.24 16.86
CA ASP A 20 -13.58 28.36 17.26
C ASP A 20 -12.09 28.06 17.09
N LEU A 21 -11.75 26.95 16.40
CA LEU A 21 -10.37 26.61 16.08
C LEU A 21 -9.75 27.68 15.18
N SER A 22 -8.63 28.23 15.61
CA SER A 22 -7.77 29.09 14.81
C SER A 22 -7.11 28.32 13.67
N ALA A 23 -6.59 29.04 12.67
CA ALA A 23 -5.83 28.43 11.57
C ALA A 23 -4.63 27.59 12.09
N VAL A 24 -3.96 28.06 13.16
CA VAL A 24 -2.81 27.37 13.77
C VAL A 24 -3.21 26.05 14.45
N GLU A 25 -4.37 26.04 15.13
CA GLU A 25 -4.87 24.81 15.76
C GLU A 25 -5.32 23.79 14.72
N LEU A 26 -5.93 24.23 13.61
CA LEU A 26 -6.28 23.36 12.49
C LEU A 26 -5.04 22.72 11.86
N ASP A 27 -3.98 23.49 11.64
CA ASP A 27 -2.71 22.98 11.11
C ASP A 27 -2.07 21.97 12.07
N THR A 28 -2.08 22.26 13.38
CA THR A 28 -1.59 21.31 14.41
C THR A 28 -2.36 19.98 14.36
N ILE A 29 -3.69 20.04 14.27
CA ILE A 29 -4.53 18.83 14.18
C ILE A 29 -4.24 18.05 12.89
N LEU A 30 -4.02 18.76 11.77
CA LEU A 30 -3.65 18.14 10.50
C LEU A 30 -2.33 17.38 10.63
N ASP A 31 -1.32 17.99 11.26
CA ASP A 31 -0.01 17.39 11.49
C ASP A 31 -0.11 16.16 12.40
N ASP A 32 -0.92 16.21 13.45
CA ASP A 32 -1.18 15.06 14.34
C ASP A 32 -1.81 13.90 13.60
N ILE A 33 -2.86 14.16 12.80
CA ILE A 33 -3.52 13.13 11.99
C ILE A 33 -2.54 12.55 10.97
N HIS A 34 -1.75 13.40 10.33
CA HIS A 34 -0.72 12.96 9.38
C HIS A 34 0.33 12.07 10.07
N GLY A 35 0.79 12.44 11.26
CA GLY A 35 1.70 11.63 12.07
C GLY A 35 1.13 10.26 12.44
N ILE A 36 -0.16 10.18 12.77
CA ILE A 36 -0.86 8.92 13.02
C ILE A 36 -0.86 8.04 11.76
N VAL A 37 -1.20 8.62 10.60
CA VAL A 37 -1.22 7.88 9.32
C VAL A 37 0.16 7.34 8.96
N LEU A 38 1.22 8.16 9.08
CA LEU A 38 2.59 7.73 8.81
C LEU A 38 3.05 6.62 9.75
N THR A 39 2.72 6.73 11.03
CA THR A 39 3.06 5.72 12.03
C THR A 39 2.35 4.40 11.74
N GLN A 40 1.05 4.46 11.40
CA GLN A 40 0.28 3.29 11.04
C GLN A 40 0.82 2.64 9.75
N GLU A 41 1.15 3.44 8.75
CA GLU A 41 1.71 2.93 7.49
C GLU A 41 3.03 2.20 7.74
N LYS A 42 3.97 2.84 8.44
CA LYS A 42 5.28 2.26 8.78
C LYS A 42 5.15 0.97 9.57
N THR A 43 4.24 0.96 10.54
CA THR A 43 3.86 -0.22 11.35
C THR A 43 3.39 -1.38 10.46
N MET A 44 2.48 -1.12 9.53
CA MET A 44 1.95 -2.16 8.62
C MET A 44 3.02 -2.69 7.67
N LEU A 45 3.90 -1.81 7.15
CA LEU A 45 5.01 -2.21 6.29
C LEU A 45 6.01 -3.13 7.03
N TYR A 46 6.35 -2.81 8.28
CA TYR A 46 7.22 -3.68 9.08
C TYR A 46 6.61 -5.03 9.38
N GLN A 47 5.31 -5.07 9.71
CA GLN A 47 4.61 -6.35 9.94
C GLN A 47 4.61 -7.22 8.67
N LEU A 48 4.44 -6.60 7.51
CA LEU A 48 4.49 -7.28 6.22
C LEU A 48 5.90 -7.83 5.94
N GLU A 49 6.93 -7.02 6.17
CA GLU A 49 8.33 -7.41 5.94
C GLU A 49 8.78 -8.51 6.92
N GLU A 50 8.44 -8.40 8.20
CA GLU A 50 8.70 -9.43 9.20
C GLU A 50 8.05 -10.76 8.81
N SER A 51 6.78 -10.71 8.35
CA SER A 51 6.07 -11.89 7.85
C SER A 51 6.78 -12.46 6.62
N HIS A 52 7.16 -11.61 5.67
CA HIS A 52 7.90 -12.02 4.48
C HIS A 52 9.21 -12.71 4.84
N GLN A 53 10.03 -12.12 5.72
CA GLN A 53 11.30 -12.69 6.16
C GLN A 53 11.10 -14.01 6.90
N ALA A 54 10.10 -14.10 7.77
CA ALA A 54 9.76 -15.34 8.46
C ALA A 54 9.46 -16.44 7.43
N PHE A 55 8.57 -16.20 6.46
CA PHE A 55 8.22 -17.20 5.46
C PHE A 55 9.34 -17.49 4.45
N SER A 56 10.09 -16.49 4.00
CA SER A 56 11.21 -16.67 3.06
C SER A 56 12.33 -17.55 3.65
N LYS A 57 12.55 -17.50 4.97
CA LYS A 57 13.47 -18.44 5.66
C LYS A 57 13.05 -19.90 5.53
N PHE A 58 11.74 -20.19 5.52
CA PHE A 58 11.20 -21.55 5.44
C PHE A 58 10.72 -21.94 4.02
N GLY A 59 10.55 -20.98 3.11
CA GLY A 59 9.93 -21.16 1.79
C GLY A 59 10.89 -21.55 0.66
N ASN A 60 12.19 -21.69 0.93
CA ASN A 60 13.21 -21.99 -0.08
C ASN A 60 13.29 -23.48 -0.49
N TYR A 61 12.38 -24.33 -0.01
CA TYR A 61 12.35 -25.73 -0.39
C TYR A 61 11.36 -25.93 -1.54
N SER A 62 11.84 -26.29 -2.73
CA SER A 62 10.96 -26.79 -3.77
C SER A 62 10.35 -28.11 -3.27
N ILE A 63 9.04 -28.28 -3.46
CA ILE A 63 8.30 -29.51 -3.12
C ILE A 63 8.95 -30.74 -3.79
N GLU A 64 9.60 -30.53 -4.94
CA GLU A 64 10.32 -31.54 -5.71
C GLU A 64 11.69 -31.91 -5.12
N SER A 65 12.25 -31.04 -4.27
CA SER A 65 13.55 -31.20 -3.59
C SER A 65 13.43 -31.68 -2.14
N CYS A 66 12.22 -31.99 -1.66
CA CYS A 66 11.94 -32.44 -0.31
C CYS A 66 12.36 -33.90 -0.05
N ASN A 67 13.65 -34.21 -0.20
CA ASN A 67 14.28 -35.41 0.40
C ASN A 67 14.89 -35.06 1.77
N LEU A 68 14.19 -34.24 2.56
CA LEU A 68 14.65 -33.89 3.91
C LEU A 68 14.24 -35.01 4.87
N PRO A 69 15.15 -35.50 5.72
CA PRO A 69 14.80 -36.41 6.80
C PRO A 69 13.67 -35.85 7.68
N ASP A 70 12.78 -36.72 8.13
CA ASP A 70 11.60 -36.36 8.95
C ASP A 70 11.96 -35.55 10.20
N ASP A 71 13.12 -35.80 10.78
CA ASP A 71 13.63 -35.08 11.96
C ASP A 71 13.91 -33.60 11.65
N ILE A 72 14.51 -33.30 10.50
CA ILE A 72 14.82 -31.93 10.06
C ILE A 72 13.52 -31.18 9.73
N LEU A 73 12.56 -31.85 9.09
CA LEU A 73 11.24 -31.27 8.81
C LEU A 73 10.50 -30.93 10.11
N LYS A 74 10.57 -31.81 11.11
CA LYS A 74 9.94 -31.59 12.41
C LYS A 74 10.60 -30.44 13.18
N GLU A 75 11.92 -30.33 13.13
CA GLU A 75 12.66 -29.19 13.71
C GLU A 75 12.23 -27.87 13.06
N LYS A 76 12.22 -27.79 11.72
CA LYS A 76 11.77 -26.59 10.99
C LYS A 76 10.31 -26.25 11.24
N SER A 77 9.44 -27.25 11.36
CA SER A 77 8.04 -27.05 11.75
C SER A 77 7.92 -26.44 13.14
N ASN A 78 8.73 -26.89 14.10
CA ASN A 78 8.74 -26.36 15.46
C ASN A 78 9.30 -24.93 15.51
N GLU A 79 10.35 -24.64 14.73
CA GLU A 79 10.93 -23.31 14.57
C GLU A 79 9.89 -22.31 14.05
N LEU A 80 9.20 -22.65 12.94
CA LEU A 80 8.12 -21.81 12.39
C LEU A 80 6.96 -21.61 13.38
N LYS A 81 6.52 -22.66 14.06
CA LYS A 81 5.46 -22.56 15.09
C LYS A 81 5.89 -21.63 16.22
N HIS A 82 7.16 -21.68 16.62
CA HIS A 82 7.70 -20.78 17.62
C HIS A 82 7.68 -19.32 17.13
N THR A 83 8.17 -19.06 15.91
CA THR A 83 8.13 -17.72 15.30
C THR A 83 6.71 -17.14 15.25
N ILE A 84 5.73 -17.93 14.80
CA ILE A 84 4.32 -17.50 14.73
C ILE A 84 3.77 -17.19 16.13
N ARG A 85 4.03 -18.05 17.12
CA ARG A 85 3.57 -17.82 18.50
C ARG A 85 4.16 -16.54 19.08
N THR A 86 5.47 -16.34 18.92
CA THR A 86 6.17 -15.14 19.39
C THR A 86 5.60 -13.88 18.72
N TYR A 87 5.32 -13.92 17.42
CA TYR A 87 4.70 -12.81 16.68
C TYR A 87 3.34 -12.40 17.25
N PHE A 88 2.46 -13.36 17.59
CA PHE A 88 1.12 -13.07 18.10
C PHE A 88 1.06 -12.81 19.62
N GLN A 89 2.10 -13.21 20.37
CA GLN A 89 2.19 -12.98 21.82
C GLN A 89 2.75 -11.60 22.19
N ARG A 90 3.34 -10.86 21.24
CA ARG A 90 3.91 -9.54 21.53
C ARG A 90 2.82 -8.51 21.80
N GLU A 91 2.98 -7.73 22.86
CA GLU A 91 2.10 -6.59 23.19
C GLU A 91 2.46 -5.38 22.33
N ASN A 92 2.00 -5.37 21.07
CA ASN A 92 2.10 -4.25 20.10
C ASN A 92 3.50 -3.63 19.85
N ASN A 93 4.56 -4.15 20.46
CA ASN A 93 5.93 -3.73 20.25
C ASN A 93 6.44 -4.34 18.95
N ILE A 94 6.43 -3.54 17.89
CA ILE A 94 7.03 -3.90 16.61
C ILE A 94 8.53 -3.67 16.74
N SER A 95 9.31 -4.71 16.47
CA SER A 95 10.77 -4.61 16.43
C SER A 95 11.18 -3.57 15.40
N THR A 96 11.82 -2.49 15.85
CA THR A 96 12.40 -1.43 14.98
C THR A 96 13.62 -1.89 14.18
N ASP A 97 14.06 -3.13 14.37
CA ASP A 97 15.23 -3.74 13.72
C ASP A 97 14.95 -4.26 12.31
N VAL A 98 13.69 -4.21 11.86
CA VAL A 98 13.35 -4.55 10.47
C VAL A 98 13.71 -3.35 9.59
N SER A 99 14.72 -3.49 8.74
CA SER A 99 15.06 -2.48 7.74
C SER A 99 14.20 -2.66 6.50
N LEU A 100 13.47 -1.61 6.10
CA LEU A 100 12.78 -1.59 4.81
C LEU A 100 13.82 -1.30 3.73
N GLN A 101 14.05 -2.27 2.85
CA GLN A 101 14.94 -2.04 1.71
C GLN A 101 14.37 -0.96 0.79
N GLU A 102 15.11 0.12 0.60
CA GLU A 102 14.79 1.11 -0.41
C GLU A 102 14.88 0.49 -1.80
N ARG A 103 13.79 0.59 -2.56
CA ARG A 103 13.76 0.12 -3.93
C ARG A 103 14.35 1.17 -4.86
N PRO A 104 15.13 0.78 -5.88
CA PRO A 104 15.62 1.72 -6.87
C PRO A 104 14.46 2.31 -7.67
N LEU A 105 14.68 3.49 -8.26
CA LEU A 105 13.75 4.14 -9.18
C LEU A 105 14.50 4.58 -10.43
N ASP A 106 14.11 4.06 -11.59
CA ASP A 106 14.56 4.60 -12.87
C ASP A 106 13.67 5.78 -13.26
N ALA A 107 14.07 6.97 -12.82
CA ALA A 107 13.27 8.18 -12.97
C ALA A 107 13.01 8.52 -14.45
N GLU A 108 13.99 8.33 -15.34
CA GLU A 108 13.84 8.67 -16.76
C GLU A 108 12.82 7.79 -17.45
N ARG A 109 12.93 6.47 -17.22
CA ARG A 109 11.97 5.50 -17.74
C ARG A 109 10.57 5.75 -17.17
N ALA A 110 10.46 5.95 -15.86
CA ALA A 110 9.20 6.25 -15.20
C ALA A 110 8.54 7.52 -15.79
N ILE A 111 9.29 8.60 -16.00
CA ILE A 111 8.77 9.83 -16.63
C ILE A 111 8.19 9.54 -18.02
N SER A 112 8.94 8.82 -18.86
CA SER A 112 8.52 8.48 -20.22
C SER A 112 7.23 7.64 -20.21
N ASP A 113 7.18 6.61 -19.37
CA ASP A 113 6.04 5.71 -19.26
C ASP A 113 4.81 6.42 -18.66
N VAL A 114 4.97 7.34 -17.71
CA VAL A 114 3.87 8.17 -17.19
C VAL A 114 3.26 9.00 -18.32
N ARG A 115 4.09 9.72 -19.09
CA ARG A 115 3.61 10.57 -20.19
C ARG A 115 2.89 9.75 -21.25
N ALA A 116 3.43 8.57 -21.57
CA ALA A 116 2.83 7.65 -22.51
C ALA A 116 1.48 7.11 -22.01
N LEU A 117 1.37 6.79 -20.72
CA LEU A 117 0.12 6.34 -20.09
C LEU A 117 -0.97 7.42 -20.20
N ILE A 118 -0.65 8.64 -19.76
CA ILE A 118 -1.60 9.77 -19.80
C ILE A 118 -2.05 10.04 -21.24
N SER A 119 -1.12 10.02 -22.19
CA SER A 119 -1.42 10.27 -23.60
C SER A 119 -2.24 9.16 -24.25
N SER A 120 -2.09 7.91 -23.79
CA SER A 120 -2.81 6.75 -24.33
C SER A 120 -4.25 6.67 -23.81
N TYR A 121 -4.52 7.21 -22.62
CA TYR A 121 -5.81 7.11 -21.94
C TYR A 121 -6.33 8.51 -21.55
N LYS A 122 -6.57 9.35 -22.55
CA LYS A 122 -6.95 10.76 -22.36
C LYS A 122 -8.29 10.95 -21.64
N ASP A 123 -9.18 9.97 -21.73
CA ASP A 123 -10.50 10.00 -21.07
C ASP A 123 -10.43 9.64 -19.58
N CYS A 124 -9.26 9.21 -19.07
CA CYS A 124 -9.07 8.85 -17.68
C CYS A 124 -8.56 10.03 -16.84
N THR A 125 -9.13 10.19 -15.65
CA THR A 125 -8.69 11.19 -14.66
C THR A 125 -7.67 10.60 -13.70
N PHE A 126 -6.41 10.64 -14.12
CA PHE A 126 -5.32 10.11 -13.31
C PHE A 126 -4.93 11.04 -12.15
N THR A 127 -4.63 10.41 -11.01
CA THR A 127 -3.82 10.97 -9.92
C THR A 127 -2.45 10.28 -9.88
N GLY A 128 -1.43 10.91 -9.31
CA GLY A 128 -0.11 10.29 -9.18
C GLY A 128 -0.17 8.92 -8.49
N ARG A 129 -1.01 8.80 -7.45
CA ARG A 129 -1.27 7.53 -6.76
C ARG A 129 -1.90 6.47 -7.66
N SER A 130 -2.87 6.85 -8.50
CA SER A 130 -3.50 5.89 -9.41
C SER A 130 -2.52 5.34 -10.46
N ILE A 131 -1.61 6.18 -10.96
CA ILE A 131 -0.57 5.76 -11.90
C ILE A 131 0.44 4.83 -11.23
N ALA A 132 0.94 5.19 -10.05
CA ALA A 132 1.84 4.31 -9.28
C ALA A 132 1.22 2.94 -9.00
N LYS A 133 -0.09 2.90 -8.69
CA LYS A 133 -0.84 1.65 -8.52
C LYS A 133 -0.92 0.83 -9.80
N ILE A 134 -1.19 1.44 -10.96
CA ILE A 134 -1.19 0.73 -12.26
C ILE A 134 0.18 0.12 -12.54
N PHE A 135 1.24 0.91 -12.39
CA PHE A 135 2.61 0.49 -12.63
C PHE A 135 3.10 -0.64 -11.73
N GLN A 136 2.61 -0.71 -10.49
CA GLN A 136 2.88 -1.85 -9.60
C GLN A 136 1.85 -2.98 -9.69
N GLY A 137 0.78 -2.79 -10.46
CA GLY A 137 -0.29 -3.77 -10.62
C GLY A 137 -1.20 -3.93 -9.40
N ILE A 138 -1.42 -2.86 -8.65
CA ILE A 138 -2.31 -2.82 -7.49
C ILE A 138 -3.69 -2.34 -7.92
N SER A 139 -4.70 -3.20 -7.81
CA SER A 139 -6.09 -2.89 -8.17
C SER A 139 -6.64 -1.70 -7.38
N SER A 140 -7.48 -0.88 -8.01
CA SER A 140 -8.27 0.17 -7.34
C SER A 140 -9.69 0.22 -7.89
N PRO A 141 -10.66 0.82 -7.16
CA PRO A 141 -12.04 0.90 -7.64
C PRO A 141 -12.16 1.52 -9.05
N ASN A 142 -11.41 2.60 -9.33
CA ASN A 142 -11.44 3.28 -10.62
C ASN A 142 -10.58 2.58 -11.69
N TYR A 143 -9.60 1.80 -11.27
CA TYR A 143 -8.65 1.11 -12.15
C TYR A 143 -8.55 -0.38 -11.73
N PRO A 144 -9.59 -1.19 -11.99
CA PRO A 144 -9.65 -2.56 -11.52
C PRO A 144 -8.76 -3.48 -12.35
N ALA A 145 -8.08 -4.42 -11.70
CA ALA A 145 -7.13 -5.34 -12.33
C ALA A 145 -7.74 -6.17 -13.49
N ILE A 146 -9.04 -6.49 -13.45
CA ILE A 146 -9.71 -7.22 -14.53
C ILE A 146 -9.75 -6.43 -15.86
N VAL A 147 -9.77 -5.10 -15.78
CA VAL A 147 -9.77 -4.20 -16.94
C VAL A 147 -8.34 -3.79 -17.28
N TRP A 148 -7.60 -3.31 -16.29
CA TRP A 148 -6.28 -2.71 -16.47
C TRP A 148 -5.14 -3.73 -16.56
N GLY A 149 -5.36 -4.97 -16.11
CA GLY A 149 -4.34 -6.02 -16.11
C GLY A 149 -3.81 -6.41 -17.50
N ARG A 150 -4.50 -6.00 -18.56
CA ARG A 150 -4.12 -6.23 -19.96
C ARG A 150 -3.37 -5.06 -20.59
N CYS A 151 -3.34 -3.89 -19.95
CA CYS A 151 -2.61 -2.74 -20.50
C CYS A 151 -1.10 -2.94 -20.33
N LYS A 152 -0.31 -2.44 -21.29
CA LYS A 152 1.16 -2.58 -21.27
C LYS A 152 1.85 -1.94 -20.06
N PHE A 153 1.17 -1.00 -19.41
CA PHE A 153 1.65 -0.27 -18.24
C PHE A 153 1.38 -1.01 -16.93
N TRP A 154 0.53 -2.04 -16.95
CA TRP A 154 0.23 -2.81 -15.75
C TRP A 154 1.45 -3.62 -15.32
N ARG A 155 1.89 -3.44 -14.06
CA ARG A 155 3.09 -4.10 -13.51
C ARG A 155 4.40 -3.74 -14.24
N SER A 156 4.44 -2.65 -15.03
CA SER A 156 5.65 -2.27 -15.77
C SER A 156 6.80 -1.75 -14.90
N HIS A 157 6.51 -1.29 -13.67
CA HIS A 157 7.49 -0.81 -12.68
C HIS A 157 7.31 -1.52 -11.32
N ILE A 158 7.10 -2.84 -11.33
CA ILE A 158 6.79 -3.61 -10.11
C ILE A 158 7.92 -3.60 -9.05
N HIS A 159 9.17 -3.45 -9.50
CA HIS A 159 10.36 -3.47 -8.64
C HIS A 159 10.81 -2.08 -8.20
N GLU A 160 10.14 -1.02 -8.66
CA GLU A 160 10.52 0.35 -8.34
C GLU A 160 9.83 0.86 -7.07
N ASP A 161 10.41 1.91 -6.48
CA ASP A 161 9.84 2.56 -5.30
C ASP A 161 8.46 3.19 -5.58
N PHE A 162 7.47 2.84 -4.76
CA PHE A 162 6.09 3.30 -4.94
C PHE A 162 5.96 4.81 -4.78
N TYR A 163 6.65 5.38 -3.77
CA TYR A 163 6.59 6.80 -3.46
C TYR A 163 7.32 7.64 -4.51
N GLY A 164 8.43 7.14 -5.02
CA GLY A 164 9.16 7.66 -6.16
C GLY A 164 8.29 7.73 -7.41
N LEU A 165 7.63 6.62 -7.77
CA LEU A 165 6.68 6.58 -8.89
C LEU A 165 5.54 7.57 -8.71
N MET A 166 4.95 7.65 -7.51
CA MET A 166 3.87 8.59 -7.21
C MET A 166 4.32 10.05 -7.37
N LYS A 167 5.53 10.39 -6.88
CA LYS A 167 6.10 11.75 -6.97
C LYS A 167 6.36 12.13 -8.43
N VAL A 168 7.01 11.26 -9.19
CA VAL A 168 7.25 11.44 -10.64
C VAL A 168 5.92 11.62 -11.37
N ALA A 169 4.96 10.73 -11.13
CA ALA A 169 3.65 10.78 -11.77
C ALA A 169 2.89 12.08 -11.47
N THR A 170 2.92 12.54 -10.22
CA THR A 170 2.29 13.80 -9.81
C THR A 170 2.91 15.00 -10.52
N GLN A 171 4.25 15.05 -10.61
CA GLN A 171 4.94 16.10 -11.32
C GLN A 171 4.59 16.13 -12.82
N GLN A 172 4.53 14.97 -13.47
CA GLN A 172 4.17 14.90 -14.89
C GLN A 172 2.72 15.28 -15.15
N ILE A 173 1.78 14.89 -14.28
CA ILE A 173 0.38 15.31 -14.39
C ILE A 173 0.26 16.85 -14.33
N ILE A 174 1.00 17.49 -13.42
CA ILE A 174 1.02 18.95 -13.29
C ILE A 174 1.62 19.60 -14.55
N GLN A 175 2.75 19.09 -15.03
CA GLN A 175 3.44 19.61 -16.22
C GLN A 175 2.62 19.46 -17.52
N MET A 176 1.80 18.41 -17.64
CA MET A 176 0.99 18.15 -18.84
C MET A 176 -0.38 18.83 -18.82
N LYS A 177 -0.80 19.37 -17.66
CA LYS A 177 -2.04 20.15 -17.51
C LYS A 177 -1.82 21.65 -17.69
N MET A 178 -0.58 22.11 -17.60
CA MET A 178 -0.17 23.45 -18.06
C MET A 178 -0.03 23.45 -19.58
#